data_AF-A0A3B3TPG1-F1
#
_entry.id   AF-A0A3B3TPG1-F1
#
_cell.length_a   1.000
_cell.length_b   1.000
_cell.length_c   1.000
_cell.angle_alpha   90.00
_cell.angle_beta   90.00
_cell.angle_gamma   90.00
#
_symmetry.space_group_name_H-M   'P 1'
#
loop_
_entity.id
_entity.type
_entity.pdbx_description
1 polymer ?
#
loop_
_entity_poly.entity_id
_entity_poly.type
_entity_poly.pdbx_seq_one_letter_code
_entity_poly.pdbx_strand_id
1 'polypeptide(L)' 'MYLQRIRLLSVFALQCAAPCGPGQMLCLSGDQCVDYQQLCDGTPHCRDASDESVNTCGEFVVMLV' A
#
# COMPACT_ATOMS: atom_id res chain seq x y z
N MET A 1 2.30 23.55 -40.74
CA MET A 1 2.57 22.13 -41.08
C MET A 1 2.48 21.29 -39.83
N TYR A 2 1.49 20.40 -39.80
CA TYR A 2 1.31 19.25 -38.91
C TYR A 2 1.82 19.42 -37.47
N LEU A 3 1.03 20.14 -36.66
CA LEU A 3 0.35 19.54 -35.52
C LEU A 3 1.34 18.79 -34.61
N GLN A 4 1.77 19.48 -33.56
CA GLN A 4 2.40 18.97 -32.33
C GLN A 4 1.51 17.90 -31.64
N ARG A 5 1.21 16.84 -32.38
CA ARG A 5 0.32 15.72 -32.07
C ARG A 5 1.15 14.46 -31.85
N ILE A 6 2.10 14.58 -30.95
CA ILE A 6 2.30 13.51 -30.00
C ILE A 6 2.15 14.16 -28.63
N ARG A 7 0.89 14.50 -28.29
CA ARG A 7 0.45 14.25 -26.93
C ARG A 7 0.68 12.76 -26.73
N LEU A 8 1.88 12.39 -26.27
CA LEU A 8 2.11 11.12 -25.59
C LEU A 8 1.14 11.18 -24.42
N LEU A 9 -0.09 10.73 -24.67
CA LEU A 9 -0.98 10.21 -23.64
C LEU A 9 -0.09 9.29 -22.84
N SER A 10 0.21 9.73 -21.62
CA SER A 10 1.28 9.27 -20.76
C SER A 10 2.61 10.06 -20.94
N VAL A 11 2.86 11.23 -20.32
CA VAL A 11 2.96 11.42 -18.86
C VAL A 11 2.59 10.13 -18.12
N PHE A 12 3.25 9.01 -18.47
CA PHE A 12 3.14 7.80 -17.68
C PHE A 12 3.93 8.22 -16.49
N ALA A 13 3.20 8.56 -15.45
CA ALA A 13 3.78 9.07 -14.24
C ALA A 13 5.00 8.18 -13.96
N LEU A 14 6.19 8.79 -13.93
CA LEU A 14 7.36 8.22 -13.28
C LEU A 14 7.01 8.22 -11.79
N GLN A 15 6.02 7.40 -11.51
CA GLN A 15 5.30 7.28 -10.29
C GLN A 15 6.06 6.11 -9.69
N CYS A 16 7.02 6.46 -8.84
CA CYS A 16 7.06 5.76 -7.56
C CYS A 16 5.68 5.95 -6.94
N ALA A 17 4.66 5.27 -7.47
CA ALA A 17 3.50 4.91 -6.70
C ALA A 17 4.15 3.93 -5.77
N ALA A 18 4.52 4.42 -4.59
CA ALA A 18 3.93 3.75 -3.47
C ALA A 18 2.45 3.55 -3.88
N PRO A 19 1.99 2.31 -4.12
CA PRO A 19 0.62 2.06 -4.56
C PRO A 19 -0.41 2.61 -3.56
N CYS A 20 0.07 3.12 -2.42
CA CYS A 20 -0.64 3.80 -1.38
C CYS A 20 -0.09 5.21 -1.12
N GLY A 21 -0.94 6.09 -0.58
CA GLY A 21 -0.55 7.45 -0.23
C GLY A 21 0.49 7.50 0.92
N PRO A 22 1.09 8.68 1.18
CA PRO A 22 1.92 8.87 2.35
C PRO A 22 1.10 8.55 3.61
N GLY A 23 1.61 7.67 4.47
CA GLY A 23 0.87 7.23 5.65
C GLY A 23 0.09 5.92 5.46
N GLN A 24 0.20 5.27 4.29
CA GLN A 24 -0.48 4.03 3.99
C GLN A 24 0.51 2.95 3.56
N MET A 25 0.21 1.70 3.87
CA MET A 25 0.92 0.54 3.37
C MET A 25 0.07 -0.29 2.41
N LEU A 26 0.74 -0.97 1.50
CA LEU A 26 0.12 -1.90 0.58
C LEU A 26 -0.04 -3.26 1.24
N CYS A 27 -1.25 -3.81 1.22
CA CYS A 27 -1.50 -5.21 1.59
C CYS A 27 -0.56 -6.14 0.82
N LEU A 28 -0.25 -7.30 1.38
CA LEU A 28 0.58 -8.30 0.71
C LEU A 28 -0.08 -8.80 -0.59
N SER A 29 -1.42 -8.77 -0.67
CA SER A 29 -2.17 -9.00 -1.91
C SER A 29 -1.81 -8.02 -3.04
N GLY A 30 -1.34 -6.81 -2.72
CA GLY A 30 -1.00 -5.78 -3.69
C GLY A 30 -2.19 -4.98 -4.24
N ASP A 31 -3.42 -5.35 -3.85
CA ASP A 31 -4.66 -4.79 -4.39
C ASP A 31 -5.32 -3.74 -3.50
N GLN A 32 -4.86 -3.60 -2.24
CA GLN A 32 -5.45 -2.75 -1.22
C GLN A 32 -4.39 -1.98 -0.44
N CYS A 33 -4.78 -0.78 0.00
CA CYS A 33 -3.97 0.09 0.84
C CYS A 33 -4.66 0.29 2.18
N VAL A 34 -3.88 0.23 3.24
CA VAL A 34 -4.33 0.35 4.63
C VAL A 34 -3.53 1.46 5.30
N ASP A 35 -4.18 2.25 6.14
CA ASP A 35 -3.50 3.32 6.88
C ASP A 35 -2.58 2.72 7.96
N TYR A 36 -1.45 3.38 8.27
CA TYR A 36 -0.59 2.91 9.37
C TYR A 36 -1.33 2.83 10.72
N GLN A 37 -2.40 3.62 10.92
CA GLN A 37 -3.23 3.54 12.13
C GLN A 37 -4.09 2.28 12.22
N GLN A 38 -4.34 1.64 11.08
CA GLN A 38 -5.14 0.42 10.94
C GLN A 38 -4.26 -0.83 10.87
N LEU A 39 -2.95 -0.68 11.03
CA LEU A 39 -2.04 -1.79 11.17
C LEU A 39 -1.95 -2.22 12.62
N CYS A 40 -2.04 -3.51 12.85
CA CYS A 40 -1.91 -4.11 14.19
C CYS A 40 -2.97 -3.59 15.16
N ASP A 41 -4.15 -3.24 14.66
CA ASP A 41 -5.26 -2.70 15.45
C ASP A 41 -6.24 -3.80 15.91
N GLY A 42 -5.97 -5.05 15.54
CA GLY A 42 -6.77 -6.23 15.86
C GLY A 42 -7.94 -6.46 14.91
N THR A 43 -8.10 -5.63 13.87
CA THR A 43 -9.13 -5.77 12.85
C THR A 43 -8.48 -5.99 11.47
N PRO A 44 -8.82 -7.08 10.76
CA PRO A 44 -8.29 -7.30 9.42
C PRO A 44 -8.90 -6.32 8.41
N HIS A 45 -8.09 -5.39 7.92
CA HIS A 45 -8.43 -4.45 6.85
C HIS A 45 -8.01 -4.98 5.48
N CYS A 46 -6.91 -5.74 5.40
CA CYS A 46 -6.55 -6.42 4.17
C CYS A 46 -7.42 -7.67 3.97
N ARG A 47 -7.75 -7.97 2.71
CA ARG A 47 -8.44 -9.22 2.33
C ARG A 47 -7.70 -10.48 2.80
N ASP A 48 -6.37 -10.41 2.81
CA ASP A 48 -5.46 -11.45 3.28
C ASP A 48 -5.03 -11.26 4.75
N ALA A 49 -5.60 -10.28 5.47
CA ALA A 49 -5.25 -9.92 6.84
C ALA A 49 -3.75 -9.69 7.05
N SER A 50 -3.03 -9.30 5.99
CA SER A 50 -1.59 -9.09 6.05
C SER A 50 -1.21 -7.87 6.86
N ASP A 51 -2.10 -6.90 7.00
CA ASP A 51 -2.02 -5.77 7.92
C ASP A 51 -1.90 -6.22 9.38
N GLU A 52 -2.50 -7.36 9.74
CA GLU A 52 -2.45 -7.97 11.08
C GLU A 52 -1.50 -9.17 11.15
N SER A 53 -0.75 -9.44 10.08
CA SER A 53 0.14 -10.60 10.05
C SER A 53 1.39 -10.38 10.89
N VAL A 54 1.93 -11.47 11.45
CA VAL A 54 3.18 -11.45 12.25
C VAL A 54 4.36 -10.83 11.50
N ASN A 55 4.36 -10.96 10.16
CA ASN A 55 5.42 -10.41 9.32
C ASN A 55 5.35 -8.88 9.18
N THR A 56 4.15 -8.31 9.30
CA THR A 56 3.87 -6.87 9.19
C THR A 56 3.89 -6.21 10.57
N CYS A 57 3.24 -6.84 11.56
CA CYS A 57 3.16 -6.41 12.95
C CYS A 57 4.33 -6.90 13.81
N GLY A 58 5.50 -7.09 13.19
CA GLY A 58 6.67 -7.76 13.77
C GLY A 58 7.37 -7.06 14.94
N GLU A 59 6.67 -6.22 15.71
CA GLU A 59 7.11 -5.70 17.00
C GLU A 59 6.69 -6.68 18.12
N PHE A 60 7.32 -7.86 18.10
CA PHE A 60 7.54 -8.81 19.20
C PHE A 60 6.33 -9.17 20.10
N VAL A 61 5.86 -10.44 20.05
CA VAL A 61 5.33 -11.11 21.26
C VAL A 61 4.26 -10.29 22.01
N VAL A 62 3.12 -9.97 21.39
CA VAL A 62 2.09 -9.11 22.04
C VAL A 62 1.49 -9.66 23.34
N MET A 63 1.85 -10.87 23.83
CA MET A 63 1.53 -11.25 25.23
C MET A 63 2.22 -12.52 25.80
N LEU A 64 3.29 -13.06 25.20
CA LEU A 64 3.90 -14.33 25.64
C LEU A 64 5.35 -14.23 26.14
N VAL A 65 5.71 -13.11 26.80
CA VAL A 65 6.72 -13.04 27.86
C VAL A 65 6.20 -12.20 29.03
#